data_AF-A0A0S8HKV8-F1
#
_entry.id   AF-A0A0S8HKV8-F1
#
_cell.length_a   1.000
_cell.length_b   1.000
_cell.length_c   1.000
_cell.angle_alpha   90.00
_cell.angle_beta   90.00
_cell.angle_gamma   90.00
#
_symmetry.space_group_name_H-M   'P 1'
#
loop_
_entity.id
_entity.type
_entity.pdbx_description
1 polymer ?
#
loop_
_entity_poly.entity_id
_entity_poly.type
_entity_poly.pdbx_seq_one_letter_code
_entity_poly.pdbx_strand_id
1 'polypeptide(L)'
;MSTSRREFIKKTGALTALSACSLPGALNNFFEVKNKSMVPIKITHVDSNFERESLIRPFGFKGGYMSEIWQTMAWMQSERGNQKVGLCSQSVLWSDAGIFSSHSESGGNALMYMMTERALQMVRGMTFT
;
A
#
# COMPACT_ATOMS: atom_id res chain seq x y z
N MET A 1 -28.70 1.01 15.58
CA MET A 1 -28.42 1.58 16.93
C MET A 1 -26.93 1.84 17.05
N SER A 2 -26.48 3.10 16.98
CA SER A 2 -25.07 3.45 17.19
C SER A 2 -24.76 3.47 18.68
N THR A 3 -23.95 2.53 19.16
CA THR A 3 -23.52 2.52 20.57
C THR A 3 -22.40 3.55 20.77
N SER A 4 -22.52 4.41 21.78
CA SER A 4 -21.47 5.39 22.08
C SER A 4 -20.26 4.72 22.77
N ARG A 5 -19.05 5.27 22.60
CA ARG A 5 -17.82 4.75 23.23
C ARG A 5 -17.97 4.57 24.75
N ARG A 6 -18.69 5.48 25.41
CA ARG A 6 -18.93 5.43 26.86
C ARG A 6 -19.84 4.26 27.25
N GLU A 7 -20.87 3.99 26.47
CA GLU A 7 -21.74 2.83 26.70
C GLU A 7 -21.01 1.51 26.48
N PHE A 8 -20.13 1.45 25.48
CA PHE A 8 -19.28 0.29 25.25
C PHE A 8 -18.39 0.01 26.47
N ILE A 9 -17.68 1.01 26.98
CA ILE A 9 -16.79 0.85 28.15
C ILE A 9 -17.59 0.36 29.37
N LYS A 10 -18.78 0.92 29.62
CA LYS A 10 -19.62 0.51 30.74
C LYS A 10 -20.13 -0.93 30.60
N LYS A 11 -20.59 -1.32 29.41
CA LYS A 11 -21.12 -2.67 29.14
C LYS A 11 -20.00 -3.72 29.17
N THR A 12 -18.86 -3.44 28.53
CA THR A 12 -17.70 -4.35 28.52
C THR A 12 -17.09 -4.48 29.91
N GLY A 13 -16.96 -3.39 30.67
CA GLY A 13 -16.43 -3.41 32.04
C GLY A 13 -17.31 -4.18 33.03
N ALA A 14 -18.63 -4.10 32.89
CA ALA A 14 -19.55 -4.91 33.68
C ALA A 14 -19.46 -6.41 33.33
N LEU A 15 -19.34 -6.73 32.04
CA LEU A 15 -19.24 -8.11 31.55
C LEU A 15 -17.94 -8.81 32.01
N THR A 16 -16.81 -8.08 32.02
CA THR A 16 -15.53 -8.60 32.53
C THR A 16 -15.54 -8.78 34.05
N ALA A 17 -16.17 -7.87 34.80
CA ALA A 17 -16.29 -8.00 36.25
C ALA A 17 -17.16 -9.21 36.67
N LEU A 18 -18.28 -9.45 35.97
CA LEU A 18 -19.12 -10.63 36.20
C LEU A 18 -18.42 -11.94 35.80
N SER A 19 -17.64 -11.93 34.73
CA SER A 19 -16.85 -13.09 34.29
C SER A 19 -15.73 -13.41 35.29
N ALA A 20 -15.08 -12.42 35.88
CA ALA A 20 -14.00 -12.65 36.85
C ALA A 20 -14.48 -13.29 38.18
N CYS A 21 -15.74 -13.10 38.56
CA CYS A 21 -16.31 -13.60 39.81
C CYS A 21 -17.02 -14.96 39.69
N SER A 22 -17.13 -15.53 38.48
CA SER A 22 -17.81 -16.81 38.28
C SER A 22 -17.02 -17.75 37.35
N LEU A 23 -16.51 -18.84 37.95
CA LEU A 23 -15.91 -20.03 37.33
C LEU A 23 -14.53 -19.84 36.66
N PRO A 24 -13.43 -20.09 37.41
CA PRO A 24 -12.05 -20.09 36.89
C PRO A 24 -11.81 -21.09 35.73
N GLY A 25 -12.66 -22.10 35.56
CA GLY A 25 -12.50 -23.17 34.55
C GLY A 25 -13.30 -22.99 33.25
N ALA A 26 -14.27 -22.07 33.18
CA ALA A 26 -15.15 -21.93 32.02
C ALA A 26 -14.67 -20.88 30.99
N LEU A 27 -13.71 -20.02 31.37
CA LEU A 27 -13.27 -18.89 30.55
C LEU A 27 -12.02 -19.15 29.70
N ASN A 28 -11.25 -20.21 29.99
CA ASN A 28 -10.07 -20.54 29.18
C ASN A 28 -10.43 -20.84 27.71
N ASN A 29 -11.67 -21.28 27.43
CA ASN A 29 -12.16 -21.55 26.07
C ASN A 29 -12.82 -20.35 25.37
N PHE A 30 -13.07 -19.22 26.05
CA PHE A 30 -13.70 -18.05 25.42
C PHE A 30 -12.70 -17.00 24.91
N PHE A 31 -11.46 -17.03 25.41
CA PHE A 31 -10.38 -16.14 24.98
C PHE A 31 -9.27 -16.88 24.23
N GLU A 32 -9.58 -18.02 23.60
CA GLU A 32 -8.72 -18.56 22.55
C GLU A 32 -8.82 -17.63 21.35
N VAL A 33 -8.00 -16.56 21.34
CA VAL A 33 -7.72 -15.79 20.15
C VAL A 33 -7.09 -16.76 19.18
N LYS A 34 -7.93 -17.36 18.33
CA LYS A 34 -7.49 -18.27 17.27
C LYS A 34 -6.48 -17.49 16.44
N ASN A 35 -5.21 -17.84 16.62
CA ASN A 35 -4.12 -17.23 15.88
C ASN A 35 -4.40 -17.54 14.41
N LYS A 36 -4.93 -16.56 13.68
CA LYS A 36 -5.27 -16.75 12.28
C LYS A 36 -3.95 -16.89 11.54
N SER A 37 -3.54 -18.14 11.34
CA SER A 37 -2.39 -18.50 10.49
C SER A 37 -2.51 -17.69 9.21
N MET A 38 -1.52 -16.82 8.97
CA MET A 38 -1.50 -16.03 7.77
C MET A 38 -1.38 -16.97 6.57
N VAL A 39 -2.31 -16.81 5.63
CA VAL A 39 -2.32 -17.63 4.42
C VAL A 39 -1.24 -17.09 3.49
N PRO A 40 -0.32 -17.93 3.00
CA PRO A 40 0.70 -17.50 2.05
C PRO A 40 0.09 -16.83 0.82
N ILE A 41 0.64 -15.70 0.41
CA ILE A 41 0.25 -14.92 -0.77
C ILE A 41 1.39 -15.03 -1.78
N LYS A 42 1.20 -15.87 -2.80
CA LYS A 42 2.11 -15.96 -3.95
C LYS A 42 1.67 -15.03 -5.07
N ILE A 43 2.58 -14.20 -5.56
CA ILE A 43 2.34 -13.31 -6.71
C ILE A 43 2.62 -14.07 -7.99
N THR A 44 1.66 -14.10 -8.92
CA THR A 44 1.73 -14.90 -10.16
C THR A 44 1.86 -14.03 -11.40
N HIS A 45 1.17 -12.90 -11.42
CA HIS A 45 1.20 -11.97 -12.54
C HIS A 45 1.47 -10.57 -12.02
N VAL A 46 2.24 -9.82 -12.80
CA VAL A 46 2.59 -8.43 -12.57
C VAL A 46 2.54 -7.73 -13.91
N ASP A 47 2.18 -6.46 -13.90
CA ASP A 47 2.15 -5.60 -15.08
C ASP A 47 2.30 -4.14 -14.64
N SER A 48 2.75 -3.27 -15.53
CA SER A 48 2.82 -1.84 -15.28
C SER A 48 2.51 -1.03 -16.53
N ASN A 49 2.06 0.19 -16.32
CA ASN A 49 1.85 1.14 -17.39
C ASN A 49 2.06 2.57 -16.88
N PHE A 50 2.09 3.53 -17.80
CA PHE A 50 2.15 4.95 -17.47
C PHE A 50 1.38 5.79 -18.48
N GLU A 51 0.92 6.95 -18.03
CA GLU A 51 0.36 8.00 -18.85
C GLU A 51 1.15 9.30 -18.64
N ARG A 52 1.37 10.06 -19.72
CA ARG A 52 2.05 11.35 -19.67
C ARG A 52 1.01 12.45 -19.70
N GLU A 53 0.89 13.20 -18.62
CA GLU A 53 -0.04 14.31 -18.50
C GLU A 53 0.70 15.63 -18.65
N SER A 54 0.45 16.32 -19.77
CA SER A 54 1.01 17.66 -20.00
C SER A 54 0.37 18.67 -19.05
N LEU A 55 1.18 19.54 -18.45
CA LEU A 55 0.72 20.61 -17.58
C LEU A 55 0.31 21.82 -18.41
N ILE A 56 -0.74 22.53 -17.96
CA ILE A 56 -1.23 23.77 -18.59
C ILE A 56 -0.12 24.84 -18.67
N ARG A 57 0.84 24.79 -17.74
CA ARG A 57 2.03 25.66 -17.69
C ARG A 57 3.16 24.94 -16.96
N PRO A 58 4.43 25.28 -17.25
CA PRO A 58 5.56 24.69 -16.53
C PRO A 58 5.44 24.90 -15.03
N PHE A 59 5.67 23.83 -14.27
CA PHE A 59 5.73 23.87 -12.82
C PHE A 59 7.19 23.97 -12.36
N GLY A 60 7.51 24.99 -11.58
CA GLY A 60 8.85 25.24 -11.07
C GLY A 60 8.99 24.91 -9.59
N PHE A 61 10.07 24.23 -9.21
CA PHE A 61 10.43 23.98 -7.82
C PHE A 61 11.96 23.98 -7.66
N LYS A 62 12.44 24.71 -6.64
CA LYS A 62 13.88 24.76 -6.28
C LYS A 62 14.82 25.02 -7.47
N GLY A 63 14.40 25.87 -8.41
CA GLY A 63 15.17 26.26 -9.59
C GLY A 63 15.10 25.29 -10.78
N GLY A 64 14.48 24.12 -10.62
CA GLY A 64 14.12 23.24 -11.73
C GLY A 64 12.68 23.46 -12.19
N TYR A 65 12.38 23.05 -13.41
CA TYR A 65 11.05 23.15 -14.01
C TYR A 65 10.68 21.85 -14.71
N MET A 66 9.39 21.55 -14.74
CA MET A 66 8.81 20.41 -15.46
C MET A 66 7.59 20.89 -16.26
N SER A 67 7.34 20.25 -17.39
CA SER A 67 6.21 20.52 -18.29
C SER A 67 5.16 19.42 -18.28
N GLU A 68 5.47 18.24 -17.73
CA GLU A 68 4.57 17.10 -17.64
C GLU A 68 4.71 16.34 -16.31
N ILE A 69 3.67 15.59 -15.96
CA ILE A 69 3.68 14.62 -14.86
C ILE A 69 3.34 13.25 -15.44
N TRP A 70 4.01 12.20 -14.97
CA TRP A 70 3.68 10.84 -15.40
C TRP A 70 2.76 10.20 -14.35
N GLN A 71 1.60 9.70 -14.75
CA GLN A 71 0.78 8.85 -13.90
C GLN A 71 1.18 7.39 -14.14
N THR A 72 1.80 6.77 -13.16
CA THR A 72 2.27 5.38 -13.25
C THR A 72 1.32 4.44 -12.53
N MET A 73 1.21 3.22 -13.04
CA MET A 73 0.43 2.16 -12.42
C MET A 73 1.24 0.87 -12.30
N ALA A 74 1.04 0.19 -11.17
CA ALA A 74 1.65 -1.08 -10.84
C ALA A 74 0.55 -2.08 -10.48
N TRP A 75 0.36 -3.10 -11.31
CA TRP A 75 -0.65 -4.13 -11.11
C TRP A 75 -0.01 -5.44 -10.67
N MET A 76 -0.66 -6.13 -9.72
CA MET A 76 -0.25 -7.44 -9.24
C MET A 76 -1.45 -8.35 -9.03
N GLN A 77 -1.27 -9.64 -9.31
CA GLN A 77 -2.24 -10.70 -9.06
C GLN A 77 -1.65 -11.83 -8.22
N SER A 78 -2.37 -12.23 -7.16
CA SER A 78 -2.04 -13.41 -6.38
C SER A 78 -2.55 -14.71 -7.02
N GLU A 79 -1.96 -15.84 -6.64
CA GLU A 79 -2.39 -17.18 -7.06
C GLU A 79 -3.87 -17.47 -6.73
N ARG A 80 -4.40 -16.83 -5.69
CA ARG A 80 -5.81 -16.95 -5.28
C ARG A 80 -6.75 -16.02 -6.06
N GLY A 81 -6.26 -15.33 -7.09
CA GLY A 81 -7.04 -14.42 -7.93
C GLY A 81 -7.24 -13.01 -7.37
N ASN A 82 -6.64 -12.66 -6.22
CA ASN A 82 -6.73 -11.29 -5.72
C ASN A 82 -5.87 -10.38 -6.59
N GLN A 83 -6.44 -9.29 -7.09
CA GLN A 83 -5.75 -8.30 -7.91
C GLN A 83 -5.75 -6.93 -7.23
N LYS A 84 -4.65 -6.20 -7.38
CA LYS A 84 -4.50 -4.83 -6.87
C LYS A 84 -3.70 -3.98 -7.84
N VAL A 85 -4.04 -2.69 -7.89
CA VAL A 85 -3.32 -1.65 -8.62
C VAL A 85 -2.83 -0.61 -7.61
N GLY A 86 -1.54 -0.30 -7.66
CA GLY A 86 -0.97 0.90 -7.07
C GLY A 86 -0.87 1.99 -8.13
N LEU A 87 -1.22 3.23 -7.77
CA LEU A 87 -1.11 4.40 -8.64
C LEU A 87 -0.12 5.39 -8.02
N CYS A 88 0.65 6.07 -8.87
CA CYS A 88 1.59 7.08 -8.42
C CYS A 88 1.75 8.21 -9.45
N SER A 89 1.55 9.44 -9.01
CA SER A 89 1.98 10.63 -9.75
C SER A 89 3.49 10.78 -9.60
N GLN A 90 4.19 10.56 -10.69
CA GLN A 90 5.63 10.50 -10.78
C GLN A 90 6.19 11.82 -11.34
N SER A 91 7.20 12.36 -10.66
CA SER A 91 7.94 13.53 -11.12
C SER A 91 9.41 13.45 -10.73
N VAL A 92 10.28 13.63 -11.71
CA VAL A 92 11.74 13.63 -11.51
C VAL A 92 12.19 14.78 -10.62
N LEU A 93 11.57 15.95 -10.78
CA LEU A 93 11.95 17.19 -10.07
C LEU A 93 11.86 17.05 -8.53
N TRP A 94 11.07 16.10 -8.04
CA TRP A 94 10.79 15.89 -6.61
C TRP A 94 11.43 14.61 -6.07
N SER A 95 11.97 13.76 -6.95
CA SER A 95 12.38 12.41 -6.60
C SER A 95 13.89 12.29 -6.41
N ASP A 96 14.68 12.72 -7.40
CA ASP A 96 16.14 12.65 -7.34
C ASP A 96 16.78 13.79 -8.11
N ALA A 97 17.61 14.59 -7.43
CA ALA A 97 18.25 15.77 -8.01
C ALA A 97 19.35 15.43 -9.03
N GLY A 98 20.03 14.29 -8.86
CA GLY A 98 21.05 13.81 -9.79
C GLY A 98 20.42 13.34 -11.10
N ILE A 99 19.34 12.56 -11.01
CA ILE A 99 18.55 12.12 -12.17
C ILE A 99 17.95 13.32 -12.89
N PHE A 100 17.40 14.30 -12.15
CA PHE A 100 16.83 15.51 -12.74
C PHE A 100 17.86 16.33 -13.52
N SER A 101 19.06 16.52 -12.98
CA SER A 101 20.09 17.36 -13.59
C SER A 101 20.87 16.68 -14.71
N SER A 102 20.92 15.34 -14.72
CA SER A 102 21.74 14.56 -15.67
C SER A 102 20.95 14.02 -16.86
N HIS A 103 19.62 14.13 -16.86
CA HIS A 103 18.75 13.59 -17.91
C HIS A 103 17.69 14.60 -18.36
N SER A 104 17.07 14.37 -19.52
CA SER A 104 15.87 15.11 -19.90
C SER A 104 14.71 14.78 -18.97
N GLU A 105 13.69 15.64 -18.90
CA GLU A 105 12.47 15.41 -18.12
C GLU A 105 11.84 14.03 -18.43
N SER A 106 11.69 13.70 -19.72
CA SER A 106 11.18 12.41 -20.16
C SER A 106 12.14 11.24 -19.85
N GLY A 107 13.45 11.47 -19.97
CA GLY A 107 14.47 10.46 -19.68
C GLY A 107 14.52 10.10 -18.19
N GLY A 108 14.49 11.10 -17.31
CA GLY A 108 14.43 10.87 -15.86
C GLY A 108 13.15 10.14 -15.45
N ASN A 109 12.01 10.53 -16.03
CA ASN A 109 10.74 9.84 -15.74
C ASN A 109 10.77 8.39 -16.24
N ALA A 110 11.32 8.13 -17.42
CA ALA A 110 11.48 6.78 -17.95
C ALA A 110 12.38 5.93 -17.04
N LEU A 111 13.50 6.47 -16.53
CA LEU A 111 14.38 5.75 -15.61
C LEU A 111 13.67 5.35 -14.32
N MET A 112 12.93 6.28 -13.72
CA MET A 112 12.13 6.01 -12.52
C MET A 112 11.03 4.96 -12.78
N TYR A 113 10.35 5.04 -13.93
CA TYR A 113 9.34 4.06 -14.32
C TYR A 113 9.96 2.67 -14.50
N MET A 114 11.10 2.58 -15.19
CA MET A 114 11.83 1.32 -15.40
C MET A 114 12.29 0.69 -14.08
N MET A 115 12.63 1.49 -13.07
CA MET A 115 12.91 0.99 -11.73
C MET A 115 11.68 0.33 -11.10
N THR A 116 10.51 0.93 -11.22
CA THR A 116 9.24 0.36 -10.74
C THR A 116 8.90 -0.93 -11.46
N GLU A 117 9.00 -0.96 -12.79
CA GLU A 117 8.77 -2.17 -13.59
C GLU A 117 9.76 -3.28 -13.21
N ARG A 118 11.04 -2.94 -13.02
CA ARG A 118 12.04 -3.92 -12.58
C ARG A 118 11.68 -4.50 -11.22
N ALA A 119 11.24 -3.68 -10.27
CA ALA A 119 10.81 -4.15 -8.95
C ALA A 119 9.59 -5.09 -9.04
N LEU A 120 8.61 -4.79 -9.89
CA LEU A 120 7.47 -5.68 -10.13
C LEU A 120 7.90 -7.04 -10.68
N GLN A 121 8.80 -7.05 -11.67
CA GLN A 121 9.31 -8.31 -12.22
C GLN A 121 10.08 -9.13 -11.17
N MET A 122 10.78 -8.48 -10.23
CA MET A 122 11.44 -9.17 -9.12
C MET A 122 10.44 -9.81 -8.14
N VAL A 123 9.28 -9.19 -7.95
CA VAL A 123 8.22 -9.70 -7.05
C VAL A 123 7.45 -10.88 -7.66
N ARG A 124 7.48 -11.04 -8.98
CA ARG A 124 6.81 -12.15 -9.67
C ARG A 124 7.36 -13.49 -9.17
N GLY A 125 6.47 -14.36 -8.67
CA GLY A 125 6.82 -15.66 -8.12
C GLY A 125 7.20 -15.65 -6.64
N MET A 126 7.33 -14.47 -6.00
CA MET A 126 7.56 -14.37 -4.56
C MET A 126 6.31 -14.75 -3.77
N THR A 127 6.53 -15.30 -2.57
CA THR A 127 5.48 -15.68 -1.60
C THR A 127 5.67 -14.88 -0.32
N PHE A 128 4.58 -14.31 0.20
CA PHE A 128 4.53 -13.52 1.42
C PHE A 128 3.65 -14.23 2.47
N THR A 129 4.03 -14.16 3.74
CA THR A 129 3.29 -14.76 4.87
C THR A 129 2.95 -13.70 5.89
#